data_AF-A0A8X6XJZ7-F1
#
_entry.id   AF-A0A8X6XJZ7-F1
#
_cell.length_a   1.000
_cell.length_b   1.000
_cell.length_c   1.000
_cell.angle_alpha   90.00
_cell.angle_beta   90.00
_cell.angle_gamma   90.00
#
_symmetry.space_group_name_H-M   'P 1'
#
loop_
_entity.id
_entity.type
_entity.pdbx_description
1 polymer ?
#
loop_
_entity_poly.entity_id
_entity_poly.type
_entity_poly.pdbx_seq_one_letter_code
_entity_poly.pdbx_strand_id
1 'polypeptide(L)'
;MVNFLTETPEKIAKEIKDFIESKLEKAYFWIGLKMVDTSSKRLEDREWTFDFDDSTVIQKDYEVWAEHPRDSGLTCAAINGSRDFNVVAVDCGGPRLPVVCMKKDDPCKDDNKLFLKYGDYCMLVLSGALEYNKIAGACKPDTPTPVKDKEMKKYVVNAVKNSFLGGGIYVGVKRASNLYVFLNGQMVPNSMWGDGEPRNDYDCAGLALQIDGSVKLRSLPCDAFAMSLCVIKGTE
;
A
#
# COMPACT_ATOMS: atom_id res chain seq x y z
N MET A 1 28.13 -16.91 6.43
CA MET A 1 27.62 -16.58 5.08
C MET A 1 26.16 -16.97 5.07
N VAL A 2 25.24 -16.01 5.14
CA VAL A 2 23.80 -16.30 5.17
C VAL A 2 23.39 -16.73 3.77
N ASN A 3 22.87 -17.96 3.66
CA ASN A 3 22.32 -18.46 2.42
C ASN A 3 20.88 -17.95 2.30
N PHE A 4 20.52 -17.33 1.17
CA PHE A 4 19.17 -16.82 0.89
C PHE A 4 18.07 -17.91 1.02
N LEU A 5 18.48 -19.18 1.10
CA LEU A 5 17.61 -20.34 1.20
C LEU A 5 17.04 -20.61 2.61
N THR A 6 17.50 -19.89 3.65
CA THR A 6 17.04 -20.09 5.03
C THR A 6 16.39 -18.86 5.66
N GLU A 7 16.82 -17.66 5.25
CA GLU A 7 16.31 -16.39 5.73
C GLU A 7 16.59 -15.28 4.70
N THR A 8 15.88 -14.15 4.81
CA THR A 8 16.20 -12.95 4.04
C THR A 8 17.52 -12.36 4.55
N PRO A 9 18.58 -12.28 3.73
CA PRO A 9 19.85 -11.71 4.16
C PRO A 9 19.70 -10.26 4.57
N GLU A 10 20.31 -9.87 5.69
CA GLU A 10 20.22 -8.52 6.27
C GLU A 10 20.58 -7.43 5.26
N LYS A 11 21.61 -7.67 4.43
CA LYS A 11 22.02 -6.72 3.39
C LYS A 11 20.88 -6.46 2.40
N ILE A 12 20.21 -7.51 1.91
CA ILE A 12 19.08 -7.37 0.98
C ILE A 12 17.92 -6.66 1.68
N ALA A 13 17.59 -7.06 2.91
CA ALA A 13 16.54 -6.42 3.67
C ALA A 13 16.81 -4.93 3.88
N LYS A 14 18.07 -4.55 4.15
CA LYS A 14 18.49 -3.16 4.31
C LYS A 14 18.35 -2.37 3.00
N GLU A 15 18.89 -2.87 1.89
CA GLU A 15 18.77 -2.19 0.58
C GLU A 15 17.32 -1.95 0.17
N ILE A 16 16.41 -2.90 0.47
CA ILE A 16 14.97 -2.74 0.24
C ILE A 16 14.40 -1.60 1.08
N LYS A 17 14.74 -1.55 2.37
CA LYS A 17 14.27 -0.49 3.28
C LYS A 17 14.80 0.87 2.85
N ASP A 18 16.10 0.98 2.64
CA ASP A 18 16.77 2.21 2.22
C ASP A 18 16.17 2.72 0.89
N PHE A 19 15.90 1.82 -0.07
CA PHE A 19 15.21 2.18 -1.31
C PHE A 19 13.82 2.75 -1.06
N ILE A 20 12.98 2.06 -0.26
CA ILE A 20 11.64 2.54 0.07
C ILE A 20 11.72 3.91 0.75
N GLU A 21 12.55 4.05 1.80
CA GLU A 21 12.70 5.29 2.57
C GLU A 21 13.07 6.47 1.69
N SER A 22 13.98 6.29 0.73
CA SER A 22 14.36 7.33 -0.24
C SER A 22 13.20 7.85 -1.11
N LYS A 23 12.11 7.06 -1.24
CA LYS A 23 10.93 7.43 -2.01
C LYS A 23 9.83 8.07 -1.16
N LEU A 24 9.79 7.82 0.14
CA LEU A 24 8.66 8.20 1.01
C LEU A 24 8.59 9.70 1.27
N GLU A 25 9.73 10.38 1.45
CA GLU A 25 9.77 11.76 1.99
C GLU A 25 8.95 12.76 1.17
N LYS A 26 8.77 12.52 -0.14
CA LYS A 26 8.04 13.41 -1.05
C LYS A 26 6.74 12.79 -1.59
N ALA A 27 6.31 11.67 -1.03
CA ALA A 27 5.20 10.91 -1.58
C ALA A 27 3.86 11.39 -1.03
N TYR A 28 2.94 11.70 -1.93
CA TYR A 28 1.55 12.06 -1.63
C TYR A 28 0.62 11.09 -2.35
N PHE A 29 -0.45 10.68 -1.69
CA PHE A 29 -1.44 9.79 -2.27
C PHE A 29 -2.85 10.28 -1.98
N TRP A 30 -3.69 10.29 -3.00
CA TRP A 30 -5.12 10.51 -2.84
C TRP A 30 -5.76 9.41 -1.99
N ILE A 31 -6.71 9.84 -1.17
CA ILE A 31 -7.63 8.98 -0.42
C ILE A 31 -9.07 9.42 -0.67
N GLY A 32 -10.02 8.55 -0.38
CA GLY A 32 -11.45 8.79 -0.60
C GLY A 32 -12.08 9.60 0.52
N LEU A 33 -11.65 10.83 0.74
CA LEU A 33 -12.20 11.72 1.77
C LEU A 33 -12.34 13.15 1.23
N LYS A 34 -13.55 13.71 1.34
CA LYS A 34 -13.89 15.06 0.85
C LYS A 34 -14.81 15.81 1.80
N MET A 35 -14.71 17.13 1.82
CA MET A 35 -15.61 18.01 2.56
C MET A 35 -16.93 18.17 1.79
N VAL A 36 -18.06 18.06 2.47
CA VAL A 36 -19.40 18.18 1.84
C VAL A 36 -20.11 19.50 2.18
N ASP A 37 -19.84 20.07 3.35
CA ASP A 37 -20.54 21.26 3.85
C ASP A 37 -19.65 22.51 3.78
N THR A 38 -19.92 23.42 2.83
CA THR A 38 -19.05 24.59 2.58
C THR A 38 -19.61 25.93 3.06
N SER A 39 -20.88 26.04 3.45
CA SER A 39 -21.55 27.36 3.46
C SER A 39 -22.16 27.85 4.79
N SER A 40 -22.31 27.04 5.85
CA SER A 40 -22.99 27.52 7.07
C SER A 40 -22.29 27.21 8.41
N LYS A 41 -21.34 26.27 8.45
CA LYS A 41 -20.62 25.88 9.67
C LYS A 41 -19.25 26.56 9.78
N ARG A 42 -18.78 26.71 11.03
CA ARG A 42 -17.35 27.02 11.29
C ARG A 42 -16.49 25.93 10.68
N LEU A 43 -15.28 26.29 10.26
CA LEU A 43 -14.41 25.38 9.50
C LEU A 43 -14.14 24.08 10.25
N GLU A 44 -13.87 24.17 11.54
CA GLU A 44 -13.60 23.04 12.44
C GLU A 44 -14.81 22.11 12.67
N ASP A 45 -16.03 22.60 12.43
CA ASP A 45 -17.29 21.85 12.58
C ASP A 45 -17.78 21.26 11.26
N ARG A 46 -17.02 21.41 10.17
CA ARG A 46 -17.42 20.88 8.86
C ARG A 46 -17.31 19.37 8.79
N GLU A 47 -18.22 18.80 8.02
CA GLU A 47 -18.30 17.37 7.77
C GLU A 47 -17.46 16.97 6.56
N TRP A 48 -16.71 15.91 6.76
CA TRP A 48 -15.95 15.21 5.73
C TRP A 48 -16.58 13.84 5.51
N THR A 49 -16.76 13.44 4.26
CA THR A 49 -17.41 12.18 3.85
C THR A 49 -16.41 11.26 3.17
N PHE A 50 -16.44 9.98 3.53
CA PHE A 50 -15.63 8.95 2.93
C PHE A 50 -16.29 8.37 1.68
N ASP A 51 -15.60 8.37 0.54
CA ASP A 51 -16.10 7.76 -0.71
C ASP A 51 -16.30 6.23 -0.59
N PHE A 52 -15.72 5.60 0.42
CA PHE A 52 -15.82 4.16 0.65
C PHE A 52 -17.24 3.72 1.01
N ASP A 53 -17.92 4.42 1.93
CA ASP A 53 -19.21 4.00 2.47
C ASP A 53 -20.12 5.17 2.86
N ASP A 54 -19.82 6.37 2.38
CA ASP A 54 -20.57 7.60 2.63
C ASP A 54 -20.69 7.98 4.12
N SER A 55 -19.95 7.31 5.00
CA SER A 55 -19.85 7.73 6.40
C SER A 55 -19.14 9.07 6.52
N THR A 56 -19.45 9.82 7.57
CA THR A 56 -18.92 11.16 7.79
C THR A 56 -18.12 11.26 9.09
N VAL A 57 -17.23 12.25 9.14
CA VAL A 57 -16.51 12.65 10.33
C VAL A 57 -16.50 14.18 10.44
N ILE A 58 -16.55 14.69 11.67
CA ILE A 58 -16.40 16.12 11.93
C ILE A 58 -14.92 16.47 11.92
N GLN A 59 -14.54 17.55 11.24
CA GLN A 59 -13.15 17.93 11.02
C GLN A 59 -12.31 17.98 12.30
N LYS A 60 -12.83 18.57 13.39
CA LYS A 60 -12.11 18.66 14.68
C LYS A 60 -11.96 17.31 15.40
N ASP A 61 -12.83 16.36 15.11
CA ASP A 61 -12.88 15.06 15.80
C ASP A 61 -12.11 13.96 15.04
N TYR A 62 -11.63 14.26 13.83
CA TYR A 62 -10.87 13.30 13.02
C TYR A 62 -9.40 13.22 13.45
N GLU A 63 -9.03 12.13 14.12
CA GLU A 63 -7.75 12.02 14.81
C GLU A 63 -6.49 11.88 13.93
N VAL A 64 -6.66 11.53 12.65
CA VAL A 64 -5.53 11.21 11.77
C VAL A 64 -5.10 12.37 10.87
N TRP A 65 -5.62 13.58 11.12
CA TRP A 65 -5.07 14.79 10.51
C TRP A 65 -3.59 14.97 10.88
N ALA A 66 -2.77 15.34 9.91
CA ALA A 66 -1.42 15.85 10.16
C ALA A 66 -1.51 17.20 10.86
N GLU A 67 -2.42 18.05 10.36
CA GLU A 67 -2.78 19.35 10.88
C GLU A 67 -4.26 19.59 10.54
N HIS A 68 -5.04 20.17 11.46
CA HIS A 68 -6.43 20.49 11.16
C HIS A 68 -6.52 21.48 9.98
N PRO A 69 -7.41 21.23 8.99
CA PRO A 69 -7.59 22.13 7.85
C PRO A 69 -7.96 23.55 8.30
N ARG A 70 -7.24 24.55 7.80
CA ARG A 70 -7.44 25.99 8.14
C ARG A 70 -7.94 26.84 6.98
N ASP A 71 -8.01 26.26 5.80
CA ASP A 71 -8.43 26.91 4.58
C ASP A 71 -9.70 26.22 4.04
N SER A 72 -10.74 27.01 3.82
CA SER A 72 -12.05 26.55 3.36
C SER A 72 -12.05 26.08 1.90
N GLY A 73 -11.02 26.40 1.12
CA GLY A 73 -10.81 25.91 -0.24
C GLY A 73 -10.19 24.51 -0.32
N LEU A 74 -9.66 23.98 0.78
CA LEU A 74 -9.06 22.64 0.82
C LEU A 74 -10.13 21.60 1.15
N THR A 75 -10.85 21.14 0.13
CA THR A 75 -12.03 20.28 0.29
C THR A 75 -11.80 18.82 -0.02
N CYS A 76 -10.56 18.41 -0.32
CA CYS A 76 -10.18 17.02 -0.55
C CYS A 76 -9.04 16.60 0.38
N ALA A 77 -8.80 15.30 0.53
CA ALA A 77 -7.76 14.80 1.40
C ALA A 77 -6.78 13.84 0.71
N ALA A 78 -5.53 13.90 1.15
CA ALA A 78 -4.44 13.02 0.75
C ALA A 78 -3.66 12.57 1.98
N ILE A 79 -2.82 11.54 1.86
CA ILE A 79 -1.80 11.18 2.85
C ILE A 79 -0.42 11.60 2.35
N ASN A 80 0.47 11.99 3.27
CA ASN A 80 1.77 12.56 2.94
C ASN A 80 2.92 11.91 3.73
N GLY A 81 3.92 11.37 3.04
CA GLY A 81 5.06 10.70 3.66
C GLY A 81 5.92 11.61 4.57
N SER A 82 6.07 12.90 4.24
CA SER A 82 6.75 13.88 5.12
C SER A 82 6.03 14.15 6.45
N ARG A 83 4.77 13.70 6.57
CA ARG A 83 3.91 13.89 7.75
C ARG A 83 3.48 12.57 8.36
N ASP A 84 4.35 11.56 8.33
CA ASP A 84 4.07 10.19 8.82
C ASP A 84 2.79 9.59 8.20
N PHE A 85 2.53 9.92 6.94
CA PHE A 85 1.32 9.55 6.20
C PHE A 85 0.01 9.90 6.91
N ASN A 86 0.04 10.88 7.81
CA ASN A 86 -1.19 11.48 8.31
C ASN A 86 -1.92 12.21 7.18
N VAL A 87 -3.21 12.36 7.36
CA VAL A 87 -4.11 12.95 6.39
C VAL A 87 -3.90 14.46 6.33
N VAL A 88 -3.84 15.01 5.13
CA VAL A 88 -3.72 16.45 4.87
C VAL A 88 -4.86 16.89 3.97
N ALA A 89 -5.46 18.02 4.28
CA ALA A 89 -6.41 18.65 3.37
C ALA A 89 -5.67 19.34 2.23
N VAL A 90 -6.22 19.22 1.03
CA VAL A 90 -5.64 19.70 -0.22
C VAL A 90 -6.75 20.18 -1.15
N ASP A 91 -6.38 21.01 -2.12
CA ASP A 91 -7.28 21.42 -3.20
C ASP A 91 -7.59 20.21 -4.10
N CYS A 92 -8.88 19.95 -4.33
CA CYS A 92 -9.35 18.90 -5.22
C CYS A 92 -8.90 19.10 -6.67
N GLY A 93 -8.72 20.35 -7.11
CA GLY A 93 -8.15 20.72 -8.41
C GLY A 93 -6.63 20.81 -8.41
N GLY A 94 -5.99 20.45 -7.28
CA GLY A 94 -4.57 20.59 -7.04
C GLY A 94 -3.71 19.55 -7.77
N PRO A 95 -2.64 19.04 -7.12
CA PRO A 95 -1.65 18.22 -7.80
C PRO A 95 -2.23 16.90 -8.30
N ARG A 96 -1.65 16.40 -9.39
CA ARG A 96 -1.93 15.05 -9.86
C ARG A 96 -1.16 14.08 -8.97
N LEU A 97 -1.86 13.23 -8.23
CA LEU A 97 -1.28 12.31 -7.25
C LEU A 97 -1.67 10.86 -7.58
N PRO A 98 -0.83 9.88 -7.23
CA PRO A 98 -1.26 8.48 -7.16
C PRO A 98 -2.40 8.30 -6.16
N VAL A 99 -3.14 7.20 -6.25
CA VAL A 99 -4.27 6.88 -5.36
C VAL A 99 -4.09 5.52 -4.71
N VAL A 100 -4.51 5.39 -3.45
CA VAL A 100 -4.69 4.09 -2.80
C VAL A 100 -6.16 3.67 -2.97
N CYS A 101 -6.37 2.51 -3.60
CA CYS A 101 -7.66 1.86 -3.73
C CYS A 101 -7.79 0.73 -2.72
N MET A 102 -9.01 0.51 -2.24
CA MET A 102 -9.38 -0.57 -1.33
C MET A 102 -10.57 -1.33 -1.91
N LYS A 103 -10.43 -2.65 -2.00
CA LYS A 103 -11.49 -3.57 -2.42
C LYS A 103 -12.35 -3.96 -1.22
N LYS A 104 -13.67 -3.96 -1.43
CA LYS A 104 -14.69 -4.26 -0.40
C LYS A 104 -14.84 -5.76 -0.11
N ASP A 105 -14.49 -6.60 -1.08
CA ASP A 105 -14.83 -8.03 -1.08
C ASP A 105 -13.59 -8.94 -1.05
N ASP A 106 -13.71 -10.07 -0.33
CA ASP A 106 -12.78 -11.21 -0.38
C ASP A 106 -13.27 -12.18 -1.49
N PRO A 107 -12.40 -12.74 -2.37
CA PRO A 107 -10.94 -12.75 -2.31
C PRO A 107 -10.27 -11.44 -2.75
N CYS A 108 -9.10 -11.12 -2.17
CA CYS A 108 -8.23 -10.05 -2.68
C CYS A 108 -7.79 -10.25 -4.14
N LYS A 109 -7.90 -11.47 -4.68
CA LYS A 109 -7.56 -11.75 -6.08
C LYS A 109 -8.45 -10.97 -7.04
N ASP A 110 -7.83 -10.37 -8.05
CA ASP A 110 -8.48 -9.72 -9.19
C ASP A 110 -7.61 -9.96 -10.43
N ASP A 111 -8.26 -10.28 -11.56
CA ASP A 111 -7.57 -10.68 -12.79
C ASP A 111 -6.93 -9.48 -13.53
N ASN A 112 -7.35 -8.24 -13.22
CA ASN A 112 -6.89 -7.02 -13.89
C ASN A 112 -6.09 -6.10 -12.97
N LYS A 113 -6.30 -6.19 -11.65
CA LYS A 113 -5.73 -5.30 -10.64
C LYS A 113 -4.98 -6.09 -9.58
N LEU A 114 -3.75 -5.67 -9.27
CA LEU A 114 -2.91 -6.32 -8.26
C LEU A 114 -3.31 -5.91 -6.83
N PHE A 115 -4.49 -6.33 -6.38
CA PHE A 115 -4.88 -6.15 -5.00
C PHE A 115 -4.11 -7.12 -4.10
N LEU A 116 -3.50 -6.57 -3.04
CA LEU A 116 -2.70 -7.31 -2.09
C LEU A 116 -3.29 -7.16 -0.70
N LYS A 117 -3.22 -8.24 0.08
CA LYS A 117 -3.72 -8.26 1.45
C LYS A 117 -2.78 -7.50 2.39
N TYR A 118 -3.35 -6.64 3.23
CA TYR A 118 -2.71 -5.92 4.33
C TYR A 118 -3.67 -5.94 5.52
N GLY A 119 -3.43 -6.85 6.48
CA GLY A 119 -4.41 -7.13 7.53
C GLY A 119 -5.70 -7.70 6.94
N ASP A 120 -6.83 -7.11 7.30
CA ASP A 120 -8.16 -7.50 6.79
C ASP A 120 -8.55 -6.79 5.50
N TYR A 121 -7.65 -5.98 4.93
CA TYR A 121 -7.95 -5.14 3.77
C TYR A 121 -7.20 -5.62 2.52
N CYS A 122 -7.88 -5.53 1.38
CA CYS A 122 -7.28 -5.71 0.06
C CYS A 122 -6.99 -4.33 -0.54
N MET A 123 -5.72 -3.99 -0.73
CA MET A 123 -5.31 -2.67 -1.20
C MET A 123 -4.45 -2.74 -2.46
N LEU A 124 -4.60 -1.74 -3.30
CA LEU A 124 -3.78 -1.49 -4.49
C LEU A 124 -3.41 -0.01 -4.52
N VAL A 125 -2.16 0.29 -4.84
CA VAL A 125 -1.72 1.66 -5.10
C VAL A 125 -1.58 1.82 -6.60
N LEU A 126 -2.35 2.75 -7.17
CA LEU A 126 -2.22 3.13 -8.57
C LEU A 126 -1.21 4.27 -8.67
N SER A 127 -0.02 3.97 -9.17
CA SER A 127 1.10 4.91 -9.24
C SER A 127 0.91 6.04 -10.27
N GLY A 128 -0.12 5.97 -11.12
CA GLY A 128 -0.43 7.01 -12.09
C GLY A 128 -0.91 8.30 -11.40
N ALA A 129 -0.36 9.45 -11.81
CA ALA A 129 -0.74 10.74 -11.26
C ALA A 129 -2.12 11.20 -11.78
N LEU A 130 -3.12 11.21 -10.90
CA LEU A 130 -4.52 11.50 -11.18
C LEU A 130 -4.99 12.79 -10.51
N GLU A 131 -5.93 13.47 -11.15
CA GLU A 131 -6.75 14.50 -10.50
C GLU A 131 -7.76 13.83 -9.55
N TYR A 132 -8.17 14.53 -8.50
CA TYR A 132 -9.08 13.98 -7.50
C TYR A 132 -10.39 13.46 -8.12
N ASN A 133 -10.99 14.21 -9.04
CA ASN A 133 -12.25 13.81 -9.69
C ASN A 133 -12.15 12.51 -10.52
N LYS A 134 -10.95 11.97 -10.76
CA LYS A 134 -10.73 10.71 -11.49
C LYS A 134 -10.51 9.51 -10.57
N ILE A 135 -10.24 9.71 -9.28
CA ILE A 135 -9.77 8.62 -8.42
C ILE A 135 -10.83 7.53 -8.21
N ALA A 136 -12.10 7.92 -8.07
CA ALA A 136 -13.21 6.97 -7.95
C ALA A 136 -13.34 6.10 -9.21
N GLY A 137 -13.21 6.70 -10.40
CA GLY A 137 -13.21 5.97 -11.67
C GLY A 137 -12.01 5.03 -11.82
N ALA A 138 -10.84 5.45 -11.35
CA ALA A 138 -9.63 4.62 -11.39
C ALA A 138 -9.72 3.40 -10.43
N CYS A 139 -10.35 3.57 -9.26
CA CYS A 139 -10.54 2.48 -8.32
C CYS A 139 -11.67 1.51 -8.72
N LYS A 140 -12.65 1.92 -9.55
CA LYS A 140 -13.81 1.10 -9.94
C LYS A 140 -13.44 -0.34 -10.40
N PRO A 141 -14.19 -1.40 -10.00
CA PRO A 141 -15.41 -1.39 -9.17
C PRO A 141 -15.18 -1.08 -7.70
N ASP A 142 -13.92 -1.01 -7.26
CA ASP A 142 -13.51 -0.70 -5.90
C ASP A 142 -13.57 0.81 -5.62
N THR A 143 -13.09 1.19 -4.44
CA THR A 143 -13.20 2.56 -3.94
C THR A 143 -11.84 3.09 -3.49
N PRO A 144 -11.60 4.40 -3.54
CA PRO A 144 -10.45 5.00 -2.89
C PRO A 144 -10.48 4.69 -1.38
N THR A 145 -9.32 4.43 -0.78
CA THR A 145 -9.24 4.02 0.63
C THR A 145 -9.69 5.16 1.57
N PRO A 146 -10.46 4.88 2.64
CA PRO A 146 -11.00 5.95 3.48
C PRO A 146 -10.05 6.44 4.59
N VAL A 147 -9.05 5.67 5.03
CA VAL A 147 -8.16 6.00 6.17
C VAL A 147 -8.93 6.53 7.39
N LYS A 148 -9.81 5.73 7.99
CA LYS A 148 -10.71 6.22 9.05
C LYS A 148 -10.04 6.43 10.40
N ASP A 149 -8.99 5.66 10.68
CA ASP A 149 -8.34 5.60 11.98
C ASP A 149 -6.86 5.21 11.83
N LYS A 150 -6.17 5.13 12.97
CA LYS A 150 -4.74 4.78 13.04
C LYS A 150 -4.45 3.35 12.58
N GLU A 151 -5.39 2.42 12.78
CA GLU A 151 -5.23 1.03 12.39
C GLU A 151 -5.27 0.90 10.87
N MET A 152 -6.26 1.49 10.22
CA MET A 152 -6.33 1.55 8.77
C MET A 152 -5.14 2.29 8.18
N LYS A 153 -4.71 3.42 8.79
CA LYS A 153 -3.51 4.15 8.36
C LYS A 153 -2.30 3.23 8.28
N LYS A 154 -2.08 2.39 9.29
CA LYS A 154 -0.96 1.44 9.35
C LYS A 154 -0.93 0.50 8.14
N TYR A 155 -2.08 -0.04 7.73
CA TYR A 155 -2.18 -0.91 6.54
C TYR A 155 -1.97 -0.14 5.24
N VAL A 156 -2.55 1.06 5.12
CA VAL A 156 -2.36 1.94 3.96
C VAL A 156 -0.90 2.33 3.78
N VAL A 157 -0.22 2.69 4.85
CA VAL A 157 1.21 3.01 4.83
C VAL A 157 2.02 1.81 4.36
N ASN A 158 1.70 0.61 4.82
CA ASN A 158 2.41 -0.58 4.37
C ASN A 158 2.15 -0.88 2.88
N ALA A 159 0.93 -0.65 2.39
CA ALA A 159 0.59 -0.76 0.97
C ALA A 159 1.36 0.25 0.12
N VAL A 160 1.43 1.52 0.56
CA VAL A 160 2.22 2.58 -0.08
C VAL A 160 3.70 2.21 -0.14
N LYS A 161 4.29 1.77 0.97
CA LYS A 161 5.71 1.37 1.02
C LYS A 161 6.02 0.25 0.02
N ASN A 162 5.18 -0.79 -0.01
CA ASN A 162 5.37 -1.90 -0.94
C ASN A 162 5.01 -1.55 -2.39
N SER A 163 4.23 -0.50 -2.65
CA SER A 163 3.94 -0.07 -4.02
C SER A 163 5.19 0.36 -4.78
N PHE A 164 6.20 0.90 -4.09
CA PHE A 164 7.49 1.22 -4.70
C PHE A 164 8.25 -0.02 -5.19
N LEU A 165 7.88 -1.21 -4.69
CA LEU A 165 8.42 -2.50 -5.13
C LEU A 165 7.54 -3.19 -6.18
N GLY A 166 6.42 -2.58 -6.59
CA GLY A 166 5.37 -3.26 -7.37
C GLY A 166 4.63 -4.32 -6.55
N GLY A 167 4.55 -4.15 -5.22
CA GLY A 167 3.93 -5.09 -4.29
C GLY A 167 4.92 -6.05 -3.61
N GLY A 168 6.06 -6.32 -4.24
CA GLY A 168 7.18 -7.09 -3.71
C GLY A 168 8.23 -7.38 -4.79
N ILE A 169 9.42 -7.81 -4.38
CA ILE A 169 10.52 -8.12 -5.29
C ILE A 169 10.61 -9.62 -5.52
N TYR A 170 10.46 -10.11 -6.75
CA TYR A 170 10.61 -11.54 -7.05
C TYR A 170 12.01 -12.04 -6.74
N VAL A 171 12.08 -13.21 -6.12
CA VAL A 171 13.34 -13.86 -5.70
C VAL A 171 13.44 -15.32 -6.12
N GLY A 172 12.81 -15.67 -7.25
CA GLY A 172 12.91 -17.02 -7.82
C GLY A 172 12.26 -18.10 -6.96
N VAL A 173 11.17 -17.75 -6.26
CA VAL A 173 10.35 -18.69 -5.50
C VAL A 173 9.07 -18.97 -6.28
N LYS A 174 8.77 -20.25 -6.50
CA LYS A 174 7.59 -20.70 -7.22
C LYS A 174 6.93 -21.89 -6.53
N ARG A 175 5.62 -22.03 -6.68
CA ARG A 175 4.85 -23.19 -6.25
C ARG A 175 5.05 -24.37 -7.19
N ALA A 176 5.36 -25.53 -6.62
CA ALA A 176 5.45 -26.82 -7.29
C ALA A 176 4.70 -27.87 -6.44
N SER A 177 3.67 -28.50 -7.01
CA SER A 177 2.88 -29.56 -6.35
C SER A 177 2.42 -29.20 -4.92
N ASN A 178 1.90 -27.98 -4.76
CA ASN A 178 1.44 -27.35 -3.51
C ASN A 178 2.49 -26.76 -2.57
N LEU A 179 3.78 -26.97 -2.80
CA LEU A 179 4.86 -26.43 -1.98
C LEU A 179 5.57 -25.29 -2.70
N TYR A 180 6.00 -24.27 -1.97
CA TYR A 180 6.86 -23.24 -2.54
C TYR A 180 8.32 -23.67 -2.44
N VAL A 181 9.02 -23.58 -3.57
CA VAL A 181 10.42 -23.96 -3.72
C VAL A 181 11.21 -22.82 -4.34
N PHE A 182 12.48 -22.74 -3.99
CA PHE A 182 13.46 -21.94 -4.72
C PHE A 182 13.77 -22.57 -6.08
N LEU A 183 14.40 -21.81 -6.98
CA LEU A 183 14.81 -22.30 -8.32
C LEU A 183 15.71 -23.54 -8.30
N ASN A 184 16.41 -23.80 -7.19
CA ASN A 184 17.25 -25.00 -7.02
C ASN A 184 16.48 -26.22 -6.49
N GLY A 185 15.15 -26.11 -6.34
CA GLY A 185 14.27 -27.17 -5.84
C GLY A 185 14.19 -27.26 -4.31
N GLN A 186 14.95 -26.47 -3.55
CA GLN A 186 14.85 -26.47 -2.09
C GLN A 186 13.52 -25.85 -1.63
N MET A 187 12.87 -26.47 -0.65
CA MET A 187 11.67 -25.92 -0.04
C MET A 187 11.94 -24.60 0.69
N VAL A 188 11.01 -23.67 0.58
CA VAL A 188 11.07 -22.41 1.32
C VAL A 188 10.68 -22.67 2.78
N PRO A 189 11.51 -22.29 3.76
CA PRO A 189 11.19 -22.47 5.17
C PRO A 189 10.07 -21.54 5.63
N ASN A 190 9.27 -22.01 6.60
CA ASN A 190 8.14 -21.25 7.15
C ASN A 190 8.57 -19.88 7.73
N SER A 191 9.78 -19.79 8.29
CA SER A 191 10.33 -18.57 8.89
C SER A 191 10.55 -17.42 7.89
N MET A 192 10.58 -17.70 6.59
CA MET A 192 10.76 -16.67 5.57
C MET A 192 9.46 -15.99 5.17
N TRP A 193 8.30 -16.59 5.44
CA TRP A 193 7.01 -16.02 5.09
C TRP A 193 6.61 -14.92 6.07
N GLY A 194 5.89 -13.93 5.54
CA GLY A 194 5.20 -12.94 6.37
C GLY A 194 3.95 -13.52 7.01
N ASP A 195 3.35 -12.75 7.91
CA ASP A 195 2.14 -13.17 8.59
C ASP A 195 1.00 -13.41 7.59
N GLY A 196 0.36 -14.58 7.67
CA GLY A 196 -0.73 -14.98 6.76
C GLY A 196 -0.27 -15.44 5.37
N GLU A 197 1.02 -15.63 5.15
CA GLU A 197 1.60 -16.15 3.91
C GLU A 197 2.20 -17.56 4.11
N PRO A 198 2.32 -18.39 3.05
CA PRO A 198 1.87 -18.13 1.69
C PRO A 198 0.35 -18.30 1.51
N ARG A 199 -0.23 -17.55 0.57
CA ARG A 199 -1.62 -17.74 0.14
C ARG A 199 -1.70 -18.78 -0.99
N ASN A 200 -2.87 -19.41 -1.09
CA ASN A 200 -3.12 -20.52 -2.02
C ASN A 200 -3.49 -20.08 -3.44
N ASP A 201 -3.76 -18.80 -3.64
CA ASP A 201 -4.32 -18.21 -4.87
C ASP A 201 -3.25 -17.72 -5.87
N TYR A 202 -1.98 -17.78 -5.47
CA TYR A 202 -0.83 -17.41 -6.28
C TYR A 202 0.22 -18.52 -6.31
N ASP A 203 1.08 -18.48 -7.34
CA ASP A 203 2.12 -19.49 -7.57
C ASP A 203 3.54 -18.92 -7.51
N CYS A 204 3.71 -17.61 -7.36
CA CYS A 204 5.02 -16.97 -7.24
C CYS A 204 5.13 -16.24 -5.89
N ALA A 205 6.35 -15.91 -5.49
CA ALA A 205 6.57 -15.12 -4.29
C ALA A 205 7.69 -14.10 -4.44
N GLY A 206 7.59 -13.04 -3.66
CA GLY A 206 8.57 -11.97 -3.60
C GLY A 206 8.78 -11.44 -2.18
N LEU A 207 9.89 -10.74 -1.99
CA LEU A 207 10.20 -10.05 -0.74
C LEU A 207 9.40 -8.75 -0.64
N ALA A 208 8.78 -8.55 0.51
CA ALA A 208 8.00 -7.36 0.82
C ALA A 208 8.26 -6.90 2.24
N LEU A 209 8.09 -5.60 2.46
CA LEU A 209 8.16 -5.00 3.79
C LEU A 209 6.90 -5.37 4.59
N GLN A 210 7.11 -5.90 5.78
CA GLN A 210 6.05 -6.18 6.74
C GLN A 210 5.80 -4.95 7.62
N ILE A 211 4.67 -4.99 8.31
CA ILE A 211 4.24 -3.95 9.23
C ILE A 211 5.25 -3.68 10.35
N ASP A 212 5.88 -4.74 10.86
CA ASP A 212 6.91 -4.69 11.90
C ASP A 212 8.27 -4.20 11.37
N GLY A 213 8.34 -3.86 10.08
CA GLY A 213 9.56 -3.45 9.39
C GLY A 213 10.46 -4.60 8.98
N SER A 214 10.09 -5.86 9.19
CA SER A 214 10.82 -7.01 8.67
C SER A 214 10.62 -7.15 7.15
N VAL A 215 11.54 -7.83 6.46
CA VAL A 215 11.42 -8.13 5.02
C VAL A 215 11.23 -9.63 4.86
N LYS A 216 10.03 -10.02 4.44
CA LYS A 216 9.59 -11.41 4.37
C LYS A 216 8.98 -11.72 3.02
N LEU A 217 8.90 -13.00 2.68
CA LEU A 217 8.21 -13.48 1.51
C LEU A 217 6.71 -13.28 1.64
N ARG A 218 6.10 -12.93 0.52
CA ARG A 218 4.66 -12.96 0.30
C ARG A 218 4.37 -13.60 -1.05
N SER A 219 3.23 -14.27 -1.14
CA SER A 219 2.74 -14.80 -2.42
C SER A 219 2.22 -13.67 -3.33
N LEU A 220 2.50 -13.77 -4.62
CA LEU A 220 2.20 -12.77 -5.66
C LEU A 220 1.84 -13.50 -6.98
N PRO A 221 1.00 -12.93 -7.86
CA PRO A 221 0.80 -13.46 -9.22
C PRO A 221 2.15 -13.62 -9.91
N CYS A 222 2.30 -14.56 -10.84
CA CYS A 222 3.59 -14.73 -11.53
C CYS A 222 3.83 -13.73 -12.65
N ASP A 223 2.76 -13.08 -13.11
CA ASP A 223 2.68 -12.16 -14.24
C ASP A 223 2.48 -10.70 -13.81
N ALA A 224 2.49 -10.42 -12.51
CA ALA A 224 2.39 -9.06 -12.02
C ALA A 224 3.64 -8.24 -12.39
N PHE A 225 3.41 -6.97 -12.73
CA PHE A 225 4.48 -5.99 -12.89
C PHE A 225 5.11 -5.69 -11.52
N ALA A 226 6.09 -6.51 -11.13
CA ALA A 226 6.86 -6.32 -9.91
C ALA A 226 8.36 -6.23 -10.22
N MET A 227 9.11 -5.66 -9.29
CA MET A 227 10.57 -5.64 -9.39
C MET A 227 11.12 -7.06 -9.27
N SER A 228 12.23 -7.34 -9.94
CA SER A 228 12.90 -8.65 -9.87
C SER A 228 14.30 -8.47 -9.31
N LEU A 229 14.69 -9.32 -8.35
CA LEU A 229 16.06 -9.38 -7.85
C LEU A 229 16.83 -10.44 -8.65
N CYS A 230 17.82 -10.01 -9.41
CA CYS A 230 18.76 -10.92 -10.06
C CYS A 230 20.00 -11.09 -9.20
N VAL A 231 20.33 -12.32 -8.80
CA VAL A 231 21.63 -12.62 -8.18
C VAL A 231 22.66 -12.72 -9.30
N ILE A 232 23.51 -11.69 -9.43
CA ILE A 232 24.71 -11.79 -10.25
C ILE A 232 25.73 -12.55 -9.40
N LYS A 233 26.06 -13.79 -9.79
CA LYS A 233 27.20 -14.49 -9.21
C LYS A 233 28.46 -13.72 -9.58
N GLY A 234 29.08 -13.04 -8.61
CA GLY A 234 30.43 -12.53 -8.78
C GLY A 234 31.38 -13.72 -8.96
N THR A 235 32.20 -13.67 -10.01
CA THR A 235 33.40 -14.52 -10.07
C THR A 235 34.33 -14.04 -8.97
N GLU A 236 34.62 -14.92 -8.00
CA GLU A 236 35.78 -14.77 -7.11
C GLU A 236 37.08 -14.70 -7.91
#